data_AF-A0A969MXE3-F1
#
_entry.id   AF-A0A969MXE3-F1
#
_cell.length_a   1.000
_cell.length_b   1.000
_cell.length_c   1.000
_cell.angle_alpha   90.00
_cell.angle_beta   90.00
_cell.angle_gamma   90.00
#
_symmetry.space_group_name_H-M   'P 1'
#
loop_
_entity.id
_entity.type
_entity.pdbx_description
1 polymer ?
#
loop_
_entity_poly.entity_id
_entity_poly.type
_entity_poly.pdbx_seq_one_letter_code
_entity_poly.pdbx_strand_id
1 'polypeptide(L)'
;DTANKIGTYSLALVAKAHQIPFFVAAPLSTVDFKLESGEQIPIEERDPIELYQIGNTRLCPEGVEFYNPAFDVTPAALITAIITESGAIPPQELKQFSP
;
A
#
# COMPACT_ATOMS: atom_id res chain seq x y z
N ASP A 1 2.44 4.96 8.18
CA ASP A 1 2.16 3.78 7.34
C ASP A 1 1.86 4.22 5.92
N THR A 2 1.92 3.30 4.97
CA THR A 2 1.67 3.63 3.55
C THR A 2 0.62 2.69 3.00
N ALA A 3 -0.47 3.25 2.47
CA ALA A 3 -1.37 2.50 1.61
C ALA A 3 -0.85 2.52 0.16
N ASN A 4 -0.77 1.36 -0.48
CA ASN A 4 -0.42 1.24 -1.90
C ASN A 4 -1.11 0.03 -2.52
N LYS A 5 -0.99 -0.13 -3.85
CA LYS A 5 -1.61 -1.23 -4.60
C LYS A 5 -1.41 -2.58 -3.90
N ILE A 6 -2.48 -3.38 -3.84
CA ILE A 6 -2.49 -4.71 -3.20
C ILE A 6 -1.28 -5.54 -3.63
N GLY A 7 -0.60 -6.15 -2.64
CA GLY A 7 0.67 -6.84 -2.79
C GLY A 7 1.87 -6.07 -2.23
N THR A 8 1.75 -4.76 -1.97
CA THR A 8 2.88 -3.95 -1.46
C THR A 8 3.30 -4.41 -0.06
N TYR A 9 2.35 -4.67 0.83
CA TYR A 9 2.63 -5.20 2.16
C TYR A 9 3.39 -6.53 2.11
N SER A 10 2.97 -7.44 1.23
CA SER A 10 3.65 -8.73 1.01
C SER A 10 5.09 -8.53 0.53
N LEU A 11 5.33 -7.60 -0.40
CA LEU A 11 6.69 -7.27 -0.85
C LEU A 11 7.55 -6.71 0.28
N ALA A 12 6.99 -5.86 1.14
CA ALA A 12 7.71 -5.31 2.30
C ALA A 12 8.08 -6.40 3.32
N LEU A 13 7.20 -7.38 3.56
CA LEU A 13 7.50 -8.55 4.40
C LEU A 13 8.64 -9.39 3.83
N VAL A 14 8.60 -9.68 2.52
CA VAL A 14 9.65 -10.45 1.82
C VAL A 14 10.99 -9.69 1.86
N ALA A 15 10.97 -8.38 1.60
CA ALA A 15 12.17 -7.54 1.67
C ALA A 15 12.82 -7.62 3.06
N LYS A 16 12.01 -7.49 4.14
CA LYS A 16 12.50 -7.64 5.51
C LYS A 16 13.10 -9.03 5.78
N ALA A 17 12.43 -10.10 5.33
CA ALA A 17 12.92 -11.46 5.52
C ALA A 17 14.30 -11.70 4.86
N HIS A 18 14.56 -11.02 3.74
CA HIS A 18 15.83 -11.11 3.01
C HIS A 18 16.80 -9.97 3.32
N GLN A 19 16.52 -9.13 4.33
CA GLN A 19 17.36 -8.00 4.74
C GLN A 19 17.62 -7.00 3.60
N ILE A 20 16.64 -6.83 2.71
CA ILE A 20 16.67 -5.87 1.62
C ILE A 20 15.96 -4.59 2.07
N PRO A 21 16.55 -3.39 1.89
CA PRO A 21 15.89 -2.15 2.24
C PRO A 21 14.67 -1.92 1.35
N PHE A 22 13.55 -1.51 1.95
CA PHE A 22 12.29 -1.26 1.27
C PHE A 22 11.98 0.24 1.29
N PHE A 23 11.88 0.85 0.11
CA PHE A 23 11.65 2.29 -0.03
C PHE A 23 10.27 2.56 -0.61
N VAL A 24 9.63 3.62 -0.13
CA VAL A 24 8.42 4.19 -0.72
C VAL A 24 8.81 5.50 -1.40
N ALA A 25 8.37 5.74 -2.63
CA ALA A 25 8.54 7.03 -3.30
C ALA A 25 7.17 7.69 -3.45
N ALA A 26 6.97 8.82 -2.80
CA ALA A 26 5.71 9.56 -2.83
C ALA A 26 5.97 11.04 -2.54
N PRO A 27 5.32 11.98 -3.25
CA PRO A 27 5.40 13.40 -2.91
C PRO A 27 4.71 13.69 -1.57
N LEU A 28 5.09 14.76 -0.89
CA LEU A 28 4.47 15.17 0.38
C LEU A 28 2.95 15.40 0.24
N SER A 29 2.49 15.77 -0.96
CA SER A 29 1.05 15.93 -1.26
C SER A 29 0.23 14.64 -1.14
N THR A 30 0.87 13.46 -1.15
CA THR A 30 0.22 12.16 -0.96
C THR A 30 0.14 11.76 0.52
N VAL A 31 0.81 12.50 1.41
CA VAL A 31 0.80 12.23 2.85
C VAL A 31 -0.45 12.87 3.47
N ASP A 32 -1.29 12.04 4.09
CA ASP A 32 -2.36 12.54 4.95
C ASP A 32 -1.86 12.69 6.39
N PHE A 33 -1.52 13.92 6.77
CA PHE A 33 -1.03 14.23 8.13
C PHE A 33 -2.12 14.20 9.21
N LYS A 34 -3.41 14.08 8.84
CA LYS A 34 -4.51 14.00 9.81
C LYS A 34 -4.68 12.59 10.38
N LEU A 35 -4.16 11.58 9.69
CA LEU A 35 -4.25 10.19 10.14
C LEU A 35 -3.09 9.86 11.07
N GLU A 36 -3.41 9.19 12.18
CA GLU A 36 -2.44 8.73 13.17
C GLU A 36 -1.84 7.37 12.82
N SER A 37 -2.59 6.52 12.13
CA SER A 37 -2.18 5.18 11.73
C SER A 37 -2.75 4.77 10.37
N GLY A 38 -2.13 3.75 9.76
CA GLY A 38 -2.62 3.16 8.52
C GLY A 38 -3.96 2.44 8.66
N GLU A 39 -4.38 2.09 9.89
CA GLU A 39 -5.69 1.46 10.16
C GLU A 39 -6.86 2.39 9.84
N GLN A 40 -6.61 3.70 9.81
CA GLN A 40 -7.62 4.70 9.48
C GLN A 40 -7.76 4.95 7.97
N ILE A 41 -6.89 4.37 7.15
CA ILE A 41 -6.95 4.52 5.69
C ILE A 41 -8.07 3.63 5.15
N PRO A 42 -9.12 4.19 4.53
CA PRO A 42 -10.16 3.38 3.91
C PRO A 42 -9.60 2.61 2.71
N ILE A 43 -9.86 1.31 2.65
CA ILE A 43 -9.44 0.46 1.54
C ILE A 43 -10.60 0.28 0.56
N GLU A 44 -10.39 0.72 -0.68
CA GLU A 44 -11.32 0.50 -1.78
C GLU A 44 -11.44 -1.00 -2.06
N GLU A 45 -12.66 -1.54 -2.02
CA GLU A 45 -12.98 -2.86 -2.55
C GLU A 45 -13.65 -2.68 -3.93
N ARG A 46 -13.09 -3.35 -4.95
CA ARG A 46 -13.50 -3.20 -6.35
C ARG A 46 -14.38 -4.36 -6.79
N ASP A 47 -15.08 -4.15 -7.91
CA ASP A 47 -15.94 -5.17 -8.50
C ASP A 47 -15.13 -6.47 -8.76
N PRO A 48 -15.59 -7.63 -8.26
CA PRO A 48 -14.95 -8.93 -8.50
C PRO A 48 -14.76 -9.30 -9.97
N ILE A 49 -15.46 -8.66 -10.91
CA ILE A 49 -15.27 -8.87 -12.35
C ILE A 49 -13.82 -8.71 -12.77
N GLU A 50 -13.05 -7.84 -12.11
CA GLU A 50 -11.63 -7.62 -12.36
C GLU A 50 -10.75 -8.85 -12.02
N LEU A 51 -11.24 -9.74 -11.16
CA LEU A 51 -10.56 -10.97 -10.77
C LEU A 51 -10.97 -12.16 -11.63
N TYR A 52 -12.27 -12.33 -11.87
CA TYR A 52 -12.78 -13.53 -12.52
C TYR A 52 -12.91 -13.43 -14.04
N GLN A 53 -12.77 -12.24 -14.63
CA GLN A 53 -13.02 -12.03 -16.05
C GLN A 53 -11.92 -11.21 -16.73
N ILE A 54 -11.45 -11.70 -17.88
CA ILE A 54 -10.58 -10.95 -18.79
C ILE A 54 -11.28 -10.81 -20.14
N GLY A 55 -11.56 -9.56 -20.53
CA GLY A 55 -12.42 -9.29 -21.69
C GLY A 55 -13.81 -9.89 -21.47
N ASN A 56 -14.21 -10.83 -22.32
CA ASN A 56 -15.48 -11.58 -22.18
C ASN A 56 -15.28 -13.01 -21.64
N THR A 57 -14.06 -13.39 -21.23
CA THR A 57 -13.74 -14.75 -20.80
C THR A 57 -13.80 -14.86 -19.29
N ARG A 58 -14.66 -15.75 -18.76
CA ARG A 58 -14.70 -16.12 -17.34
C ARG A 58 -13.59 -17.14 -17.03
N LEU A 59 -12.80 -16.86 -16.00
CA LEU A 59 -11.62 -17.63 -15.61
C LEU A 59 -11.90 -18.66 -14.49
N CYS A 60 -13.03 -18.53 -13.80
CA CYS A 60 -13.39 -19.37 -12.66
C CYS A 60 -14.81 -19.96 -12.80
N PRO A 61 -15.15 -21.00 -12.03
CA PRO A 61 -16.52 -21.50 -11.94
C PRO A 61 -17.54 -20.44 -11.47
N GLU A 62 -18.83 -20.74 -11.67
CA GLU A 62 -19.92 -19.96 -11.08
C GLU A 62 -20.04 -20.23 -9.57
N GLY A 63 -20.59 -19.27 -8.82
CA GLY A 63 -20.82 -19.40 -7.37
C GLY A 63 -19.59 -19.18 -6.48
N VAL A 64 -18.43 -18.80 -7.04
CA VAL A 64 -17.23 -18.43 -6.28
C VAL A 64 -17.41 -17.05 -5.64
N GLU A 65 -17.05 -16.95 -4.36
CA GLU A 65 -16.98 -15.67 -3.64
C GLU A 65 -15.59 -15.03 -3.79
N PHE A 66 -15.54 -13.70 -3.77
CA PHE A 66 -14.32 -12.94 -4.00
C PHE A 66 -14.09 -11.91 -2.90
N TYR A 67 -12.82 -11.64 -2.65
CA TYR A 67 -12.35 -10.50 -1.88
C TYR A 67 -11.37 -9.72 -2.76
N ASN A 68 -11.73 -8.48 -3.11
CA ASN A 68 -10.98 -7.69 -4.09
C ASN A 68 -10.57 -6.30 -3.55
N PRO A 69 -9.73 -6.25 -2.50
CA PRO A 69 -9.16 -4.99 -2.03
C PRO A 69 -8.17 -4.45 -3.07
N ALA A 70 -8.35 -3.20 -3.46
CA ALA A 70 -7.49 -2.54 -4.45
C ALA A 70 -6.14 -2.11 -3.87
N PHE A 71 -6.02 -2.05 -2.54
CA PHE A 71 -4.85 -1.56 -1.82
C PHE A 71 -4.61 -2.42 -0.57
N ASP A 72 -3.37 -2.39 -0.07
CA ASP A 72 -3.02 -2.83 1.27
C ASP A 72 -2.23 -1.74 2.01
N VAL A 73 -2.06 -1.92 3.31
CA VAL A 73 -1.31 -1.01 4.17
C VAL A 73 0.01 -1.67 4.57
N THR A 74 1.12 -1.02 4.25
CA THR A 74 2.45 -1.38 4.70
C THR A 74 2.80 -0.60 5.97
N PRO A 75 3.03 -1.29 7.12
CA PRO A 75 3.46 -0.64 8.35
C PRO A 75 4.80 0.10 8.19
N ALA A 76 4.92 1.26 8.83
CA ALA A 76 6.13 2.09 8.81
C ALA A 76 7.38 1.32 9.26
N ALA A 77 7.23 0.34 10.15
CA ALA A 77 8.33 -0.51 10.63
C ALA A 77 8.93 -1.44 9.57
N LEU A 78 8.30 -1.58 8.40
CA LEU A 78 8.82 -2.33 7.24
C LEU A 78 9.46 -1.41 6.19
N ILE A 79 9.38 -0.09 6.36
CA ILE A 79 9.84 0.91 5.38
C ILE A 79 11.16 1.51 5.86
N THR A 80 12.19 1.46 5.03
CA THR A 80 13.50 2.04 5.29
C THR A 80 13.47 3.56 5.21
N ALA A 81 12.93 4.12 4.12
CA ALA A 81 12.71 5.56 3.98
C ALA A 81 11.60 5.85 2.97
N ILE A 82 11.00 7.03 3.08
CA ILE A 82 10.06 7.61 2.14
C ILE A 82 10.80 8.70 1.36
N ILE A 83 10.92 8.51 0.04
CA ILE A 83 11.57 9.44 -0.87
C ILE A 83 10.54 10.46 -1.34
N THR A 84 10.76 11.73 -1.00
CA THR A 84 9.91 12.87 -1.35
C THR A 84 10.72 13.94 -2.11
N GLU A 85 10.08 15.03 -2.49
CA GLU A 85 10.73 16.24 -3.02
C GLU A 85 11.68 16.91 -2.02
N SER A 86 11.60 16.57 -0.73
CA SER A 86 12.50 17.05 0.34
C SER A 86 13.62 16.06 0.68
N GLY A 87 13.75 14.96 -0.06
CA GLY A 87 14.78 13.94 0.11
C GLY A 87 14.25 12.62 0.68
N ALA A 88 15.15 11.76 1.14
CA ALA A 88 14.81 10.48 1.76
C ALA A 88 14.57 10.67 3.27
N ILE A 89 13.35 10.44 3.74
CA ILE A 89 12.91 10.72 5.11
C ILE A 89 12.56 9.40 5.81
N PRO A 90 13.12 9.12 7.01
CA PRO A 90 12.66 8.01 7.83
C PRO A 90 11.17 8.18 8.21
N PRO A 91 10.34 7.13 8.21
CA PRO A 91 8.90 7.27 8.49
C PRO A 91 8.58 7.99 9.81
N GLN A 92 9.42 7.84 10.85
CA GLN A 92 9.24 8.47 12.16
C GLN A 92 9.42 10.00 12.12
N GLU A 93 10.19 10.49 11.16
CA GLU A 93 10.47 11.92 11.00
C GLU A 93 9.47 12.62 10.07
N LEU A 94 8.61 11.88 9.36
CA LEU A 94 7.71 12.44 8.35
C LEU A 94 6.80 13.54 8.89
N LYS A 95 6.37 13.45 10.16
CA LYS A 95 5.49 14.44 10.80
C LYS A 95 6.09 15.85 10.85
N GLN A 96 7.41 16.01 10.77
CA GLN A 96 8.05 17.34 10.78
C GLN A 96 7.74 18.17 9.52
N PHE A 97 7.19 17.53 8.48
CA PHE A 97 6.79 18.16 7.22
C PHE A 97 5.28 18.45 7.15
N SER A 98 4.53 18.28 8.25
CA SER A 98 3.14 18.70 8.31
C SER A 98 3.04 20.22 8.10
N PRO A 99 2.15 20.71 7.21
CA PRO A 99 1.92 22.14 6.98
C PRO A 99 1.25 22.84 8.17
#